data_AF-A0AAU3QSI9-F1
#
_entry.id   AF-A0AAU3QSI9-F1
#
_cell.length_a   1.000
_cell.length_b   1.000
_cell.length_c   1.000
_cell.angle_alpha   90.00
_cell.angle_beta   90.00
_cell.angle_gamma   90.00
#
_symmetry.space_group_name_H-M   'P 1'
#
loop_
_entity.id
_entity.type
_entity.pdbx_description
1 polymer ?
#
loop_
_entity_poly.entity_id
_entity_poly.type
_entity_poly.pdbx_seq_one_letter_code
_entity_poly.pdbx_strand_id
1 'polypeptide(L)'
;MALDLAGDPSGQKPPALKAALTRVKQSVAAVDRDGVDAWLALGSRVFAGGVPGGAQRPRQLKEMPASAGDLLDPEQSHGDVLVQVTGADKRAVQEAAERVVRQAAGWRVRWQVDGLRDENRVEDGKGLSRNPFHFTEGFGNPGTEREVADRAVVRSGQGEPDWAVGGSYQVVRIVRFATELWDKDSVREQERIIGRRRDGRWLDGTPAHEQPGFVADPNGKVTPLDSHVRLAAPDRRDPPPLVRRSYNYDRGDGDRGLIFSCFQRDLATGFEAVQKRLEGEAMAKYILTTGGGYFFVPPPGDAWIDALFAQATGNA
;
A
#
# COMPACT_ATOMS: atom_id res chain seq x y z
N MET A 1 4.55 10.24 1.41
CA MET A 1 5.96 10.54 1.75
C MET A 1 6.36 9.72 2.96
N ALA A 2 7.59 9.21 3.01
CA ALA A 2 8.14 8.64 4.23
C ALA A 2 9.06 9.65 4.90
N LEU A 3 9.01 9.68 6.23
CA LEU A 3 9.82 10.58 7.06
C LEU A 3 10.70 9.75 8.00
N ASP A 4 11.93 10.22 8.16
CA ASP A 4 12.84 9.74 9.20
C ASP A 4 12.95 10.79 10.29
N LEU A 5 13.06 10.33 11.53
CA LEU A 5 13.31 11.21 12.65
C LEU A 5 14.74 11.77 12.55
N ALA A 6 14.93 13.04 12.88
CA ALA A 6 16.24 13.69 12.90
C ALA A 6 17.05 13.17 14.10
N GLY A 7 17.95 12.23 13.83
CA GLY A 7 18.72 11.46 14.82
C GLY A 7 18.36 9.97 14.74
N ASP A 8 19.25 9.08 15.18
CA ASP A 8 18.98 7.64 15.18
C ASP A 8 17.79 7.31 16.11
N PRO A 9 16.68 6.74 15.61
CA PRO A 9 15.54 6.33 16.43
C PRO A 9 15.92 5.36 17.54
N SER A 10 16.92 4.50 17.31
CA SER A 10 17.43 3.55 18.31
C SER A 10 18.22 4.23 19.45
N GLY A 11 18.66 5.47 19.24
CA GLY A 11 19.35 6.30 20.23
C GLY A 11 18.46 7.33 20.95
N GLN A 12 17.17 7.44 20.60
CA GLN A 12 16.29 8.42 21.22
C GLN A 12 15.69 7.95 22.54
N LYS A 13 15.69 8.83 23.54
CA LYS A 13 15.01 8.56 24.81
C LYS A 13 13.48 8.53 24.61
N PRO A 14 12.75 7.64 25.31
CA PRO A 14 11.27 7.58 25.37
C PRO A 14 10.51 8.89 25.17
N PRO A 15 10.77 9.95 25.96
CA PRO A 15 9.93 11.14 25.94
C PRO A 15 10.13 11.96 24.68
N ALA A 16 11.33 11.89 24.07
CA ALA A 16 11.64 12.58 22.84
C ALA A 16 10.90 11.96 21.65
N LEU A 17 10.88 10.61 21.57
CA LEU A 17 10.14 9.89 20.54
C LEU A 17 8.63 10.10 20.67
N LYS A 18 8.07 10.03 21.89
CA LYS A 18 6.65 10.34 22.14
C LYS A 18 6.30 11.74 21.63
N ALA A 19 7.07 12.74 22.04
CA ALA A 19 6.84 14.12 21.62
C ALA A 19 6.97 14.29 20.09
N ALA A 20 7.90 13.60 19.45
CA ALA A 20 8.06 13.64 18.00
C ALA A 20 6.87 13.02 17.25
N LEU A 21 6.39 11.86 17.69
CA LEU A 21 5.20 11.19 17.13
C LEU A 21 3.94 12.02 17.33
N THR A 22 3.75 12.60 18.53
CA THR A 22 2.63 13.53 18.80
C THR A 22 2.67 14.72 17.85
N ARG A 23 3.82 15.35 17.64
CA ARG A 23 3.94 16.49 16.73
C ARG A 23 3.55 16.14 15.30
N VAL A 24 4.13 15.08 14.71
CA VAL A 24 3.79 14.71 13.32
C VAL A 24 2.33 14.28 13.19
N LYS A 25 1.75 13.60 14.18
CA LYS A 25 0.33 13.26 14.19
C LYS A 25 -0.56 14.50 14.21
N GLN A 26 -0.21 15.51 15.02
CA GLN A 26 -0.91 16.79 15.05
C GLN A 26 -0.78 17.53 13.72
N SER A 27 0.38 17.52 13.07
CA SER A 27 0.57 18.12 11.74
C SER A 27 -0.29 17.44 10.68
N VAL A 28 -0.40 16.10 10.71
CA VAL A 28 -1.28 15.34 9.81
C VAL A 28 -2.75 15.69 10.06
N ALA A 29 -3.20 15.67 11.33
CA ALA A 29 -4.58 16.05 11.68
C ALA A 29 -4.90 17.54 11.40
N ALA A 30 -3.88 18.39 11.32
CA ALA A 30 -4.03 19.79 10.96
C ALA A 30 -4.41 20.00 9.49
N VAL A 31 -4.05 19.04 8.63
CA VAL A 31 -4.35 19.07 7.19
C VAL A 31 -5.45 18.10 6.78
N ASP A 32 -5.79 17.11 7.59
CA ASP A 32 -6.89 16.15 7.38
C ASP A 32 -8.27 16.82 7.51
N ARG A 33 -8.56 17.70 6.54
CA ARG A 33 -9.70 18.59 6.39
C ARG A 33 -9.52 19.32 5.04
N ASP A 34 -10.34 20.32 4.72
CA ASP A 34 -10.11 21.19 3.55
C ASP A 34 -10.13 20.46 2.18
N GLY A 35 -10.87 19.35 2.06
CA GLY A 35 -10.95 18.57 0.81
C GLY A 35 -9.78 17.63 0.55
N VAL A 36 -8.94 17.40 1.57
CA VAL A 36 -7.93 16.35 1.57
C VAL A 36 -8.14 15.39 2.75
N ASP A 37 -7.83 14.13 2.52
CA ASP A 37 -7.71 13.09 3.55
C ASP A 37 -6.21 12.85 3.82
N ALA A 38 -5.83 12.80 5.09
CA ALA A 38 -4.45 12.54 5.47
C ALA A 38 -4.32 11.59 6.67
N TRP A 39 -3.38 10.65 6.60
CA TRP A 39 -3.09 9.75 7.72
C TRP A 39 -1.61 9.49 7.91
N LEU A 40 -1.30 9.01 9.11
CA LEU A 40 0.03 8.62 9.56
C LEU A 40 0.08 7.11 9.71
N ALA A 41 1.16 6.48 9.26
CA ALA A 41 1.46 5.09 9.50
C ALA A 41 2.88 4.94 10.07
N LEU A 42 3.09 3.93 10.92
CA LEU A 42 4.35 3.65 11.60
C LEU A 42 5.17 2.63 10.82
N GLY A 43 6.45 2.93 10.58
CA GLY A 43 7.42 1.95 10.10
C GLY A 43 7.96 1.09 11.25
N SER A 44 8.54 -0.07 10.91
CA SER A 44 9.09 -1.00 11.91
C SER A 44 10.26 -0.42 12.71
N ARG A 45 10.99 0.55 12.12
CA ARG A 45 12.16 1.22 12.71
C ARG A 45 11.84 2.04 13.97
N VAL A 46 10.60 2.52 14.11
CA VAL A 46 10.11 3.19 15.34
C VAL A 46 10.25 2.30 16.57
N PHE A 47 10.28 0.97 16.37
CA PHE A 47 10.35 -0.03 17.44
C PHE A 47 11.75 -0.60 17.66
N ALA A 48 12.75 -0.23 16.84
CA ALA A 48 14.08 -0.85 16.83
C ALA A 48 14.91 -0.58 18.12
N GLY A 49 14.68 0.55 18.80
CA GLY A 49 15.28 0.86 20.10
C GLY A 49 14.53 0.28 21.30
N GLY A 50 13.46 -0.50 21.07
CA GLY A 50 12.47 -0.86 22.06
C GLY A 50 11.55 0.32 22.37
N VAL A 51 10.23 0.10 22.37
CA VAL A 51 9.32 1.11 22.90
C VAL A 51 9.38 1.00 24.43
N PRO A 52 9.83 2.03 25.14
CA PRO A 52 10.16 1.96 26.57
C PRO A 52 8.98 1.68 27.50
N GLY A 53 7.75 1.74 27.00
CA GLY A 53 6.54 1.29 27.71
C GLY A 53 6.38 -0.24 27.75
N GLY A 54 7.17 -1.00 27.00
CA GLY A 54 6.94 -2.44 26.79
C GLY A 54 5.84 -2.73 25.76
N ALA A 55 5.27 -1.70 25.14
CA ALA A 55 4.31 -1.86 24.05
C ALA A 55 4.97 -2.61 22.89
N GLN A 56 4.33 -3.72 22.51
CA GLN A 56 4.84 -4.58 21.45
C GLN A 56 4.57 -3.94 20.09
N ARG A 57 5.54 -4.08 19.19
CA ARG A 57 5.37 -3.82 17.75
C ARG A 57 4.25 -4.71 17.22
N PRO A 58 3.40 -4.27 16.26
CA PRO A 58 2.44 -5.14 15.61
C PRO A 58 3.16 -6.36 15.04
N ARG A 59 2.62 -7.57 15.25
CA ARG A 59 3.43 -8.80 15.21
C ARG A 59 4.10 -9.05 13.86
N GLN A 60 3.46 -8.63 12.77
CA GLN A 60 3.96 -8.79 11.39
C GLN A 60 4.68 -7.56 10.83
N LEU A 61 4.69 -6.42 11.54
CA LEU A 61 5.32 -5.20 11.04
C LEU A 61 6.84 -5.39 11.01
N LYS A 62 7.44 -5.37 9.82
CA LYS A 62 8.89 -5.54 9.60
C LYS A 62 9.34 -4.64 8.45
N GLU A 63 10.65 -4.46 8.25
CA GLU A 63 11.11 -3.86 7.00
C GLU A 63 10.70 -4.74 5.81
N MET A 64 10.35 -4.10 4.70
CA MET A 64 9.89 -4.81 3.51
C MET A 64 11.04 -5.65 2.94
N PRO A 65 10.91 -6.99 2.85
CA PRO A 65 11.92 -7.81 2.23
C PRO A 65 11.93 -7.57 0.71
N ALA A 66 13.10 -7.72 0.09
CA ALA A 66 13.20 -7.76 -1.37
C ALA A 66 12.52 -9.04 -1.90
N SER A 67 11.67 -8.88 -2.91
CA SER A 67 11.12 -9.96 -3.72
C SER A 67 12.03 -10.26 -4.91
N ALA A 68 11.85 -11.42 -5.55
CA ALA A 68 12.54 -11.72 -6.79
C ALA A 68 12.22 -10.67 -7.88
N GLY A 69 13.25 -10.13 -8.53
CA GLY A 69 13.10 -9.09 -9.55
C GLY A 69 13.08 -7.66 -9.02
N ASP A 70 13.14 -7.45 -7.71
CA ASP A 70 13.26 -6.12 -7.14
C ASP A 70 14.67 -5.54 -7.28
N LEU A 71 14.74 -4.22 -7.44
CA LEU A 71 15.98 -3.45 -7.29
C LEU A 71 15.70 -2.29 -6.33
N LEU A 72 15.57 -2.62 -5.05
CA LEU A 72 15.22 -1.65 -4.01
C LEU A 72 16.36 -0.67 -3.78
N ASP A 73 16.09 0.61 -4.04
CA ASP A 73 16.92 1.72 -3.62
C ASP A 73 16.70 1.97 -2.12
N PRO A 74 17.74 1.85 -1.27
CA PRO A 74 17.61 2.11 0.15
C PRO A 74 17.07 3.50 0.46
N GLU A 75 17.42 4.53 -0.32
CA GLU A 75 16.96 5.91 -0.08
C GLU A 75 15.47 6.09 -0.39
N GLN A 76 14.92 5.28 -1.30
CA GLN A 76 13.49 5.24 -1.64
C GLN A 76 12.71 4.15 -0.89
N SER A 77 13.34 3.51 0.11
CA SER A 77 12.75 2.40 0.85
C SER A 77 12.58 2.70 2.34
N HIS A 78 11.52 2.15 2.92
CA HIS A 78 11.19 2.20 4.35
C HIS A 78 10.96 3.63 4.85
N GLY A 79 11.27 3.88 6.12
CA GLY A 79 11.02 5.14 6.82
C GLY A 79 10.50 4.87 8.22
N ASP A 80 10.74 5.80 9.14
CA ASP A 80 10.22 5.70 10.49
C ASP A 80 8.69 5.90 10.51
N VAL A 81 8.18 6.84 9.72
CA VAL A 81 6.73 6.99 9.48
C VAL A 81 6.43 7.21 8.01
N LEU A 82 5.22 6.84 7.59
CA LEU A 82 4.63 7.21 6.31
C LEU A 82 3.51 8.22 6.57
N VAL A 83 3.53 9.32 5.84
CA VAL A 83 2.41 10.25 5.73
C VAL A 83 1.84 10.13 4.32
N GLN A 84 0.55 9.83 4.23
CA GLN A 84 -0.19 9.87 2.97
C GLN A 84 -1.22 10.98 3.02
N VAL A 85 -1.23 11.83 1.99
CA VAL A 85 -2.17 12.93 1.79
C VAL A 85 -2.82 12.70 0.43
N THR A 86 -4.14 12.70 0.37
CA THR A 86 -4.91 12.48 -0.86
C THR A 86 -6.07 13.44 -0.95
N GLY A 87 -6.48 13.82 -2.16
CA GLY A 87 -7.57 14.75 -2.38
C GLY A 87 -7.87 14.87 -3.87
N ALA A 88 -9.00 15.51 -4.20
CA ALA A 88 -9.42 15.70 -5.58
C ALA A 88 -8.61 16.79 -6.30
N ASP A 89 -8.10 17.79 -5.57
CA ASP A 89 -7.28 18.87 -6.11
C ASP A 89 -5.79 18.65 -5.83
N LYS A 90 -4.99 18.53 -6.89
CA LYS A 90 -3.55 18.26 -6.80
C LYS A 90 -2.81 19.34 -6.00
N ARG A 91 -3.19 20.61 -6.18
CA ARG A 91 -2.51 21.73 -5.53
C ARG A 91 -2.81 21.72 -4.03
N ALA A 92 -4.06 21.49 -3.63
CA ALA A 92 -4.45 21.33 -2.23
C ALA A 92 -3.67 20.19 -1.55
N VAL A 93 -3.51 19.05 -2.23
CA VAL A 93 -2.70 17.92 -1.74
C VAL A 93 -1.23 18.31 -1.55
N GLN A 94 -0.63 19.02 -2.52
CA GLN A 94 0.76 19.47 -2.44
C GLN A 94 0.95 20.50 -1.30
N GLU A 95 0.07 21.49 -1.19
CA GLU A 95 0.11 22.50 -0.13
C GLU A 95 -0.06 21.86 1.26
N ALA A 96 -0.96 20.88 1.41
CA ALA A 96 -1.14 20.11 2.63
C ALA A 96 0.10 19.27 2.98
N ALA A 97 0.67 18.57 2.00
CA ALA A 97 1.90 17.79 2.16
C ALA A 97 3.06 18.67 2.66
N GLU A 98 3.28 19.84 2.05
CA GLU A 98 4.30 20.77 2.51
C GLU A 98 4.02 21.34 3.91
N ARG A 99 2.74 21.61 4.24
CA ARG A 99 2.34 22.05 5.59
C ARG A 99 2.70 21.00 6.64
N VAL A 100 2.49 19.71 6.36
CA VAL A 100 2.90 18.63 7.28
C VAL A 100 4.41 18.67 7.50
N VAL A 101 5.22 18.72 6.42
CA VAL A 101 6.68 18.74 6.53
C VAL A 101 7.18 19.95 7.33
N ARG A 102 6.63 21.14 7.08
CA ARG A 102 7.00 22.37 7.81
C ARG A 102 6.68 22.30 9.30
N GLN A 103 5.59 21.61 9.69
CA GLN A 103 5.14 21.54 11.07
C GLN A 103 5.70 20.34 11.84
N ALA A 104 6.17 19.30 11.14
CA ALA A 104 6.78 18.12 11.72
C ALA A 104 8.24 18.37 12.15
N ALA A 105 8.47 19.34 13.03
CA ALA A 105 9.79 19.68 13.52
C ALA A 105 10.51 18.46 14.14
N GLY A 106 11.74 18.24 13.69
CA GLY A 106 12.55 17.08 14.04
C GLY A 106 12.35 15.88 13.12
N TRP A 107 11.54 15.98 12.07
CA TRP A 107 11.42 14.97 11.01
C TRP A 107 12.08 15.46 9.72
N ARG A 108 12.59 14.53 8.91
CA ARG A 108 13.15 14.78 7.59
C ARG A 108 12.47 13.89 6.57
N VAL A 109 12.19 14.42 5.38
CA VAL A 109 11.68 13.61 4.28
C VAL A 109 12.77 12.63 3.87
N ARG A 110 12.47 11.33 3.96
CA ARG A 110 13.32 10.26 3.46
C ARG A 110 13.13 10.11 1.96
N TRP A 111 11.87 9.94 1.55
CA TRP A 111 11.47 9.92 0.16
C TRP A 111 10.02 10.40 -0.01
N GLN A 112 9.73 10.91 -1.20
CA GLN A 112 8.40 11.35 -1.59
C GLN A 112 8.14 10.94 -3.04
N VAL A 113 6.90 10.53 -3.31
CA VAL A 113 6.39 10.30 -4.66
C VAL A 113 5.02 10.94 -4.74
N ASP A 114 4.83 11.83 -5.71
CA ASP A 114 3.54 12.40 -6.03
C ASP A 114 2.81 11.42 -6.97
N GLY A 115 1.53 11.18 -6.68
CA GLY A 115 0.70 10.25 -7.43
C GLY A 115 -0.56 10.91 -7.96
N LEU A 116 -1.11 10.34 -9.03
CA LEU A 116 -2.39 10.71 -9.61
C LEU A 116 -3.26 9.47 -9.81
N ARG A 117 -4.57 9.64 -9.67
CA ARG A 117 -5.54 8.59 -9.94
C ARG A 117 -6.69 9.22 -10.71
N ASP A 118 -6.41 9.55 -11.97
CA ASP A 118 -7.40 10.16 -12.83
C ASP A 118 -8.51 9.15 -13.09
N GLU A 119 -9.74 9.52 -12.74
CA GLU A 119 -10.91 8.74 -13.08
C GLU A 119 -11.09 8.82 -14.58
N ASN A 120 -10.97 7.69 -15.26
CA ASN A 120 -11.11 7.63 -16.71
C ASN A 120 -12.47 7.09 -17.13
N ARG A 121 -13.18 6.44 -16.21
CA ARG A 121 -14.49 5.83 -16.44
C ARG A 121 -15.19 5.63 -15.09
N VAL A 122 -16.50 5.81 -15.08
CA VAL A 122 -17.36 5.38 -13.97
C VAL A 122 -18.13 4.14 -14.42
N GLU A 123 -18.10 3.08 -13.60
CA GLU A 123 -18.88 1.85 -13.81
C GLU A 123 -19.55 1.48 -12.48
N ASP A 124 -20.86 1.30 -12.49
CA ASP A 124 -21.69 1.00 -11.30
C ASP A 124 -21.43 1.97 -10.12
N GLY A 125 -21.27 3.27 -10.43
CA GLY A 125 -20.99 4.31 -9.43
C GLY A 125 -19.55 4.31 -8.89
N LYS A 126 -18.65 3.47 -9.44
CA LYS A 126 -17.25 3.39 -9.03
C LYS A 126 -16.34 4.06 -10.06
N GLY A 127 -15.56 5.04 -9.61
CA GLY A 127 -14.48 5.65 -10.38
C GLY A 127 -13.36 4.65 -10.61
N LEU A 128 -13.21 4.23 -11.86
CA LEU A 128 -12.11 3.40 -12.36
C LEU A 128 -11.01 4.31 -12.92
N SER A 129 -9.77 3.84 -12.86
CA SER A 129 -8.60 4.56 -13.38
C SER A 129 -7.79 3.64 -14.27
N ARG A 130 -7.14 4.17 -15.31
CA ARG A 130 -6.19 3.41 -16.13
C ARG A 130 -4.79 3.59 -15.59
N ASN A 131 -4.04 2.50 -15.49
CA ASN A 131 -2.60 2.54 -15.22
C ASN A 131 -1.79 2.83 -16.51
N PRO A 132 -0.47 3.08 -16.42
CA PRO A 132 0.37 3.37 -17.58
C PRO A 132 0.51 2.21 -18.59
N PHE A 133 0.06 1.00 -18.25
CA PHE A 133 -0.06 -0.12 -19.20
C PHE A 133 -1.40 -0.14 -19.95
N HIS A 134 -2.23 0.89 -19.77
CA HIS A 134 -3.55 1.05 -20.41
C HIS A 134 -4.64 0.11 -19.88
N PHE A 135 -4.41 -0.52 -18.72
CA PHE A 135 -5.39 -1.40 -18.07
C PHE A 135 -6.10 -0.70 -16.93
N THR A 136 -7.36 -1.06 -16.75
CA THR A 136 -8.20 -0.52 -15.67
C THR A 136 -7.81 -1.12 -14.32
N GLU A 137 -7.52 -0.25 -13.37
CA GLU A 137 -7.25 -0.56 -11.98
C GLU A 137 -8.52 -0.56 -11.12
N GLY A 138 -8.52 -1.38 -10.07
CA GLY A 138 -9.59 -1.45 -9.08
C GLY A 138 -10.49 -2.69 -9.19
N PHE A 139 -10.45 -3.44 -10.29
CA PHE A 139 -11.18 -4.71 -10.37
C PHE A 139 -10.75 -5.69 -9.27
N GLY A 140 -11.73 -6.33 -8.63
CA GLY A 140 -11.50 -7.30 -7.55
C GLY A 140 -11.27 -6.71 -6.16
N ASN A 141 -11.27 -5.37 -6.00
CA ASN A 141 -11.42 -4.76 -4.69
C ASN A 141 -12.80 -5.06 -4.09
N PRO A 142 -12.92 -5.08 -2.75
CA PRO A 142 -14.21 -5.21 -2.07
C PRO A 142 -15.21 -4.15 -2.53
N GLY A 143 -16.49 -4.53 -2.56
CA GLY A 143 -17.57 -3.67 -3.04
C GLY A 143 -18.27 -2.87 -1.95
N THR A 144 -18.06 -3.22 -0.68
CA THR A 144 -18.74 -2.60 0.47
C THR A 144 -17.76 -2.22 1.57
N GLU A 145 -18.13 -1.24 2.40
CA GLU A 145 -17.35 -0.85 3.59
C GLU A 145 -17.15 -2.02 4.55
N ARG A 146 -18.15 -2.88 4.69
CA ARG A 146 -18.06 -4.09 5.52
C ARG A 146 -16.97 -5.03 5.00
N GLU A 147 -16.95 -5.31 3.70
CA GLU A 147 -15.91 -6.15 3.11
C GLU A 147 -14.52 -5.51 3.18
N VAL A 148 -14.43 -4.17 3.04
CA VAL A 148 -13.19 -3.42 3.27
C VAL A 148 -12.71 -3.66 4.70
N ALA A 149 -13.57 -3.44 5.70
CA ALA A 149 -13.24 -3.64 7.11
C ALA A 149 -12.87 -5.10 7.41
N ASP A 150 -13.57 -6.07 6.81
CA ASP A 150 -13.30 -7.50 6.97
C ASP A 150 -11.88 -7.87 6.52
N ARG A 151 -11.38 -7.27 5.44
CA ARG A 151 -10.05 -7.53 4.87
C ARG A 151 -8.95 -6.67 5.50
N ALA A 152 -9.22 -5.40 5.78
CA ALA A 152 -8.20 -4.41 6.09
C ALA A 152 -7.99 -4.15 7.59
N VAL A 153 -8.99 -4.36 8.44
CA VAL A 153 -8.95 -3.90 9.84
C VAL A 153 -8.53 -5.02 10.78
N VAL A 154 -7.50 -4.74 11.60
CA VAL A 154 -7.03 -5.63 12.68
C VAL A 154 -8.11 -5.80 13.74
N ARG A 155 -8.33 -7.05 14.17
CA ARG A 155 -9.35 -7.43 15.14
C ARG A 155 -8.73 -7.93 16.45
N SER A 156 -9.49 -7.82 17.53
CA SER A 156 -9.16 -8.49 18.78
C SER A 156 -9.04 -10.01 18.57
N GLY A 157 -8.20 -10.66 19.37
CA GLY A 157 -7.95 -12.10 19.29
C GLY A 157 -7.02 -12.55 18.17
N GLN A 158 -6.43 -11.63 17.38
CA GLN A 158 -5.43 -11.96 16.34
C GLN A 158 -4.00 -12.07 16.86
N GLY A 159 -3.78 -11.91 18.17
CA GLY A 159 -2.45 -11.87 18.77
C GLY A 159 -1.68 -10.58 18.47
N GLU A 160 -2.39 -9.52 18.05
CA GLU A 160 -1.83 -8.18 17.93
C GLU A 160 -1.84 -7.47 19.29
N PRO A 161 -0.96 -6.48 19.50
CA PRO A 161 -1.03 -5.60 20.66
C PRO A 161 -2.40 -4.89 20.74
N ASP A 162 -2.94 -4.71 21.94
CA ASP A 162 -4.28 -4.11 22.12
C ASP A 162 -4.41 -2.72 21.47
N TRP A 163 -3.33 -1.92 21.49
CA TRP A 163 -3.31 -0.59 20.86
C TRP A 163 -3.45 -0.65 19.33
N ALA A 164 -3.11 -1.78 18.70
CA ALA A 164 -3.14 -1.96 17.26
C ALA A 164 -4.52 -2.41 16.74
N VAL A 165 -5.43 -2.84 17.62
CA VAL A 165 -6.80 -3.21 17.23
C VAL A 165 -7.53 -2.02 16.62
N GLY A 166 -8.17 -2.22 15.47
CA GLY A 166 -8.77 -1.15 14.68
C GLY A 166 -7.82 -0.46 13.70
N GLY A 167 -6.53 -0.79 13.72
CA GLY A 167 -5.54 -0.35 12.73
C GLY A 167 -5.51 -1.23 11.48
N SER A 168 -4.53 -0.99 10.61
CA SER A 168 -4.32 -1.75 9.36
C SER A 168 -2.85 -1.78 8.97
N TYR A 169 -2.39 -2.91 8.42
CA TYR A 169 -1.10 -2.94 7.74
C TYR A 169 -1.20 -2.30 6.36
N GLN A 170 -0.33 -1.35 6.07
CA GLN A 170 -0.21 -0.71 4.77
C GLN A 170 1.10 -1.13 4.09
N VAL A 171 1.00 -1.56 2.83
CA VAL A 171 2.16 -1.83 1.97
C VAL A 171 2.20 -0.76 0.90
N VAL A 172 3.38 -0.19 0.67
CA VAL A 172 3.66 0.69 -0.47
C VAL A 172 4.77 0.08 -1.30
N ARG A 173 4.60 0.02 -2.62
CA ARG A 173 5.66 -0.31 -3.58
C ARG A 173 5.71 0.74 -4.67
N ILE A 174 6.90 1.26 -4.95
CA ILE A 174 7.15 2.13 -6.11
C ILE A 174 7.57 1.22 -7.25
N VAL A 175 6.66 1.00 -8.20
CA VAL A 175 6.84 0.04 -9.30
C VAL A 175 6.97 0.80 -10.61
N ARG A 176 8.17 0.84 -11.17
CA ARG A 176 8.45 1.43 -12.47
C ARG A 176 7.93 0.52 -13.58
N PHE A 177 7.29 1.10 -14.58
CA PHE A 177 6.74 0.39 -15.73
C PHE A 177 7.60 0.66 -16.97
N ALA A 178 8.02 -0.39 -17.67
CA ALA A 178 8.74 -0.31 -18.94
C ALA A 178 7.75 -0.05 -20.10
N THR A 179 7.10 1.12 -20.10
CA THR A 179 5.99 1.44 -21.01
C THR A 179 6.41 1.39 -22.49
N GLU A 180 7.62 1.79 -22.84
CA GLU A 180 8.13 1.73 -24.21
C GLU A 180 8.32 0.31 -24.73
N LEU A 181 8.67 -0.62 -23.84
CA LEU A 181 8.75 -2.04 -24.18
C LEU A 181 7.33 -2.63 -24.28
N TRP A 182 6.47 -2.29 -23.32
CA TRP A 182 5.08 -2.71 -23.28
C TRP A 182 4.31 -2.33 -24.55
N ASP A 183 4.45 -1.09 -25.01
CA ASP A 183 3.71 -0.55 -26.15
C ASP A 183 4.14 -1.15 -27.51
N LYS A 184 5.25 -1.91 -27.55
CA LYS A 184 5.67 -2.67 -28.75
C LYS A 184 4.93 -3.99 -28.88
N ASP A 185 4.40 -4.53 -27.79
CA ASP A 185 3.63 -5.77 -27.83
C ASP A 185 2.22 -5.55 -28.40
N SER A 186 1.70 -6.58 -29.06
CA SER A 186 0.32 -6.55 -29.53
C SER A 186 -0.65 -6.45 -28.35
N VAL A 187 -1.80 -5.79 -28.55
CA VAL A 187 -2.87 -5.73 -27.52
C VAL A 187 -3.24 -7.13 -27.01
N ARG A 188 -3.31 -8.11 -27.92
CA ARG A 188 -3.60 -9.51 -27.55
C ARG A 188 -2.58 -10.07 -26.56
N GLU A 189 -1.31 -9.76 -26.75
CA GLU A 189 -0.25 -10.25 -25.85
C GLU A 189 -0.30 -9.55 -24.49
N GLN A 190 -0.51 -8.23 -24.49
CA GLN A 190 -0.72 -7.48 -23.26
C GLN A 190 -1.92 -8.01 -22.45
N GLU A 191 -3.04 -8.27 -23.12
CA GLU A 191 -4.24 -8.85 -22.50
C GLU A 191 -3.98 -10.25 -21.93
N ARG A 192 -3.17 -11.06 -22.61
CA ARG A 192 -2.72 -12.38 -22.11
C ARG A 192 -1.85 -12.27 -20.87
N ILE A 193 -0.89 -11.34 -20.86
CA ILE A 193 0.00 -11.08 -19.72
C ILE A 193 -0.80 -10.62 -18.50
N ILE A 194 -1.74 -9.69 -18.69
CA ILE A 194 -2.60 -9.24 -17.58
C ILE A 194 -3.60 -10.32 -17.18
N GLY A 195 -4.14 -11.08 -18.13
CA GLY A 195 -5.23 -12.04 -17.94
C GLY A 195 -6.63 -11.40 -17.98
N ARG A 196 -6.73 -10.19 -18.55
CA ARG A 196 -7.99 -9.47 -18.81
C ARG A 196 -7.91 -8.74 -20.15
N ARG A 197 -9.07 -8.43 -20.70
CA ARG A 197 -9.19 -7.52 -21.84
C ARG A 197 -8.97 -6.07 -21.40
N ARG A 198 -8.53 -5.21 -22.34
CA ARG A 198 -8.36 -3.76 -22.07
C ARG A 198 -9.67 -3.08 -21.67
N ASP A 199 -10.81 -3.62 -22.10
CA ASP A 199 -12.13 -3.13 -21.70
C ASP A 199 -12.57 -3.56 -20.29
N GLY A 200 -11.77 -4.41 -19.62
CA GLY A 200 -11.99 -4.91 -18.27
C GLY A 200 -12.59 -6.31 -18.18
N ARG A 201 -13.20 -6.83 -19.25
CA ARG A 201 -13.75 -8.20 -19.27
C ARG A 201 -12.66 -9.25 -19.07
N TRP A 202 -13.07 -10.43 -18.63
CA TRP A 202 -12.20 -11.59 -18.63
C TRP A 202 -11.87 -12.04 -20.06
N LEU A 203 -10.77 -12.77 -20.23
CA LEU A 203 -10.33 -13.24 -21.55
C LEU A 203 -11.31 -14.23 -22.19
N ASP A 204 -12.07 -14.96 -21.37
CA ASP A 204 -13.17 -15.83 -21.80
C ASP A 204 -14.46 -15.07 -22.18
N GLY A 205 -14.46 -13.74 -22.05
CA GLY A 205 -15.59 -12.87 -22.37
C GLY A 205 -16.51 -12.57 -21.17
N THR A 206 -16.30 -13.22 -20.03
CA THR A 206 -17.10 -13.01 -18.81
C THR A 206 -17.04 -11.54 -18.35
N PRO A 207 -18.16 -10.95 -17.88
CA PRO A 207 -18.18 -9.60 -17.32
C PRO A 207 -17.20 -9.41 -16.16
N ALA A 208 -16.69 -8.19 -15.99
CA ALA A 208 -15.56 -7.93 -15.10
C ALA A 208 -15.83 -8.22 -13.60
N HIS A 209 -17.10 -8.12 -13.20
CA HIS A 209 -17.60 -8.35 -11.83
C HIS A 209 -18.02 -9.82 -11.58
N GLU A 210 -18.03 -10.66 -12.61
CA GLU A 210 -18.39 -12.07 -12.52
C GLU A 210 -17.13 -12.97 -12.41
N GLN A 211 -17.36 -14.26 -12.18
CA GLN A 211 -16.31 -15.26 -11.98
C GLN A 211 -15.80 -15.81 -13.32
N PRO A 212 -14.49 -15.71 -13.63
CA PRO A 212 -13.95 -16.30 -14.85
C PRO A 212 -13.94 -17.84 -14.77
N GLY A 213 -13.98 -18.49 -15.93
CA GLY A 213 -13.99 -19.95 -16.07
C GLY A 213 -12.65 -20.64 -15.81
N PHE A 214 -11.86 -20.26 -14.78
CA PHE A 214 -10.53 -20.85 -14.54
C PHE A 214 -10.56 -22.37 -14.29
N VAL A 215 -11.60 -22.87 -13.60
CA VAL A 215 -11.79 -24.32 -13.36
C VAL A 215 -12.00 -25.08 -14.66
N ALA A 216 -12.73 -24.48 -15.61
CA ALA A 216 -12.95 -25.06 -16.94
C ALA A 216 -11.74 -24.88 -17.89
N ASP A 217 -10.74 -24.08 -17.48
CA ASP A 217 -9.51 -23.83 -18.22
C ASP A 217 -8.25 -24.25 -17.41
N PRO A 218 -8.12 -25.52 -17.02
CA PRO A 218 -7.05 -25.98 -16.12
C PRO A 218 -5.64 -25.86 -16.72
N ASN A 219 -5.55 -25.81 -18.06
CA ASN A 219 -4.29 -25.70 -18.79
C ASN A 219 -3.98 -24.26 -19.24
N GLY A 220 -4.80 -23.27 -18.87
CA GLY A 220 -4.58 -21.87 -19.22
C GLY A 220 -4.61 -21.56 -20.72
N LYS A 221 -5.46 -22.26 -21.49
CA LYS A 221 -5.62 -22.04 -22.93
C LYS A 221 -6.28 -20.69 -23.22
N VAL A 222 -7.20 -20.25 -22.36
CA VAL A 222 -7.91 -18.98 -22.51
C VAL A 222 -7.26 -17.91 -21.65
N THR A 223 -7.14 -18.16 -20.34
CA THR A 223 -6.42 -17.26 -19.42
C THR A 223 -5.10 -17.92 -19.02
N PRO A 224 -3.94 -17.43 -19.49
CA PRO A 224 -2.65 -18.06 -19.19
C PRO A 224 -2.43 -18.29 -17.69
N LEU A 225 -1.80 -19.42 -17.33
CA LEU A 225 -1.55 -19.80 -15.94
C LEU A 225 -0.62 -18.81 -15.22
N ASP A 226 0.24 -18.14 -15.99
CA ASP A 226 1.22 -17.13 -15.57
C ASP A 226 0.71 -15.68 -15.73
N SER A 227 -0.58 -15.50 -16.05
CA SER A 227 -1.19 -14.18 -16.16
C SER A 227 -1.39 -13.52 -14.79
N HIS A 228 -1.17 -12.21 -14.72
CA HIS A 228 -1.14 -11.44 -13.48
C HIS A 228 -2.37 -11.68 -12.60
N VAL A 229 -3.58 -11.50 -13.15
CA VAL A 229 -4.82 -11.61 -12.37
C VAL A 229 -5.13 -13.04 -11.91
N ARG A 230 -4.67 -14.06 -12.66
CA ARG A 230 -4.90 -15.48 -12.34
C ARG A 230 -3.97 -15.92 -11.22
N LEU A 231 -2.71 -15.50 -11.25
CA LEU A 231 -1.77 -15.73 -10.15
C LEU A 231 -2.15 -14.96 -8.87
N ALA A 232 -2.55 -13.69 -9.01
CA ALA A 232 -2.92 -12.86 -7.87
C ALA A 232 -4.12 -13.45 -7.09
N ALA A 233 -5.14 -13.93 -7.81
CA ALA A 233 -6.38 -14.45 -7.27
C ALA A 233 -6.86 -15.68 -8.07
N PRO A 234 -6.28 -16.87 -7.83
CA PRO A 234 -6.56 -18.09 -8.58
C PRO A 234 -7.97 -18.65 -8.35
N ASP A 235 -8.59 -18.31 -7.22
CA ASP A 235 -10.02 -18.52 -6.95
C ASP A 235 -10.61 -17.20 -6.45
N ARG A 236 -11.60 -16.64 -7.15
CA ARG A 236 -12.21 -15.38 -6.69
C ARG A 236 -13.41 -15.55 -5.79
N ARG A 237 -13.79 -16.80 -5.46
CA ARG A 237 -14.68 -17.08 -4.33
C ARG A 237 -13.95 -16.90 -3.00
N ASP A 238 -12.63 -17.00 -3.03
CA ASP A 238 -11.72 -16.70 -1.92
C ASP A 238 -10.74 -15.58 -2.33
N PRO A 239 -11.24 -14.34 -2.53
CA PRO A 239 -10.39 -13.24 -2.98
C PRO A 239 -9.32 -12.92 -1.94
N PRO A 240 -8.12 -12.46 -2.37
CA PRO A 240 -7.07 -12.09 -1.45
C PRO A 240 -7.54 -11.12 -0.35
N PRO A 241 -7.15 -11.31 0.91
CA PRO A 241 -7.63 -10.52 2.05
C PRO A 241 -6.88 -9.18 2.13
N LEU A 242 -6.88 -8.42 1.03
CA LEU A 242 -6.30 -7.09 0.93
C LEU A 242 -7.20 -6.15 0.12
N VAL A 243 -6.98 -4.85 0.30
CA VAL A 243 -7.68 -3.77 -0.39
C VAL A 243 -6.66 -2.87 -1.07
N ARG A 244 -6.71 -2.72 -2.40
CA ARG A 244 -5.75 -1.92 -3.16
C ARG A 244 -6.24 -0.49 -3.31
N ARG A 245 -5.36 0.50 -3.13
CA ARG A 245 -5.62 1.93 -3.37
C ARG A 245 -4.37 2.58 -3.98
N SER A 246 -4.03 2.14 -5.18
CA SER A 246 -2.83 2.55 -5.91
C SER A 246 -3.03 3.85 -6.70
N TYR A 247 -1.91 4.50 -7.04
CA TYR A 247 -1.84 5.73 -7.81
C TYR A 247 -0.79 5.58 -8.91
N ASN A 248 -1.01 6.19 -10.07
CA ASN A 248 0.03 6.31 -11.09
C ASN A 248 1.03 7.38 -10.67
N TYR A 249 2.28 7.26 -11.09
CA TYR A 249 3.26 8.35 -10.98
C TYR A 249 3.96 8.57 -12.31
N ASP A 250 4.41 9.80 -12.54
CA ASP A 250 5.26 10.18 -13.66
C ASP A 250 6.24 11.27 -13.20
N ARG A 251 7.54 10.96 -13.25
CA ARG A 251 8.64 11.88 -12.89
C ARG A 251 9.34 12.47 -14.12
N GLY A 252 8.88 12.15 -15.33
CA GLY A 252 9.56 12.50 -16.58
C GLY A 252 10.61 11.46 -17.00
N ASP A 253 11.22 11.66 -18.17
CA ASP A 253 12.33 10.85 -18.71
C ASP A 253 12.13 9.32 -18.69
N GLY A 254 10.87 8.88 -18.79
CA GLY A 254 10.51 7.46 -18.75
C GLY A 254 10.55 6.82 -17.35
N ASP A 255 10.67 7.60 -16.28
CA ASP A 255 10.41 7.14 -14.90
C ASP A 255 8.93 7.37 -14.55
N ARG A 256 8.11 6.39 -14.94
CA ARG A 256 6.68 6.35 -14.67
C ARG A 256 6.24 4.94 -14.31
N GLY A 257 5.13 4.85 -13.59
CA GLY A 257 4.62 3.56 -13.17
C GLY A 257 3.51 3.69 -12.14
N LEU A 258 3.54 2.79 -11.17
CA LEU A 258 2.50 2.66 -10.15
C LEU A 258 3.10 2.79 -8.75
N ILE A 259 2.54 3.69 -7.96
CA ILE A 259 2.61 3.65 -6.49
C ILE A 259 1.57 2.62 -6.07
N PHE A 260 1.97 1.36 -6.03
CA PHE A 260 1.12 0.30 -5.50
C PHE A 260 0.94 0.53 -4.00
N SER A 261 -0.31 0.59 -3.55
CA SER A 261 -0.64 0.71 -2.13
C SER A 261 -1.77 -0.25 -1.78
N CYS A 262 -1.62 -1.01 -0.71
CA CYS A 262 -2.69 -1.88 -0.23
C CYS A 262 -2.76 -1.97 1.29
N PHE A 263 -3.97 -2.26 1.77
CA PHE A 263 -4.34 -2.38 3.18
C PHE A 263 -4.80 -3.80 3.47
N GLN A 264 -4.38 -4.34 4.61
CA GLN A 264 -4.76 -5.67 5.08
C GLN A 264 -4.66 -5.74 6.59
N ARG A 265 -5.43 -6.64 7.21
CA ARG A 265 -5.31 -6.94 8.64
C ARG A 265 -4.15 -7.87 8.97
N ASP A 266 -3.58 -8.54 7.96
CA ASP A 266 -2.53 -9.54 8.11
C ASP A 266 -1.66 -9.54 6.84
N LEU A 267 -0.38 -9.16 6.96
CA LEU A 267 0.58 -9.09 5.86
C LEU A 267 0.86 -10.45 5.24
N ALA A 268 1.03 -11.48 6.07
CA ALA A 268 1.42 -12.82 5.65
C ALA A 268 0.36 -13.45 4.73
N THR A 269 -0.91 -13.33 5.10
CA THR A 269 -2.04 -13.86 4.31
C THR A 269 -2.52 -12.91 3.21
N GLY A 270 -2.25 -11.60 3.36
CA GLY A 270 -2.56 -10.56 2.39
C GLY A 270 -1.48 -10.40 1.34
N PHE A 271 -0.76 -9.28 1.40
CA PHE A 271 0.22 -8.89 0.39
C PHE A 271 1.31 -9.95 0.17
N GLU A 272 1.91 -10.52 1.21
CA GLU A 272 3.03 -11.45 1.05
C GLU A 272 2.62 -12.74 0.33
N ALA A 273 1.44 -13.29 0.66
CA ALA A 273 0.90 -14.44 -0.04
C ALA A 273 0.59 -14.15 -1.52
N VAL A 274 0.05 -12.96 -1.83
CA VAL A 274 -0.19 -12.54 -3.22
C VAL A 274 1.13 -12.37 -3.96
N GLN A 275 2.09 -11.65 -3.38
CA GLN A 275 3.38 -11.39 -4.01
C GLN A 275 4.14 -12.69 -4.29
N LYS A 276 4.08 -13.66 -3.36
CA LYS A 276 4.66 -14.99 -3.57
C LYS A 276 4.01 -15.73 -4.74
N ARG A 277 2.68 -15.62 -4.93
CA ARG A 277 2.01 -16.22 -6.10
C ARG A 277 2.38 -15.55 -7.41
N LEU A 278 2.72 -14.27 -7.38
CA LEU A 278 3.16 -13.50 -8.54
C LEU A 278 4.62 -13.79 -8.94
N GLU A 279 5.35 -14.60 -8.19
CA GLU A 279 6.69 -15.04 -8.59
C GLU A 279 6.62 -15.79 -9.94
N GLY A 280 7.40 -15.31 -10.92
CA GLY A 280 7.43 -15.88 -12.26
C GLY A 280 6.30 -15.44 -13.19
N GLU A 281 5.51 -14.43 -12.82
CA GLU A 281 4.45 -13.91 -13.69
C GLU A 281 4.98 -13.36 -15.02
N ALA A 282 4.17 -13.44 -16.08
CA ALA A 282 4.54 -12.93 -17.40
C ALA A 282 4.78 -11.41 -17.42
N MET A 283 4.17 -10.67 -16.48
CA MET A 283 4.31 -9.22 -16.36
C MET A 283 5.68 -8.79 -15.81
N ALA A 284 6.41 -9.70 -15.15
CA ALA A 284 7.65 -9.39 -14.45
C ALA A 284 8.72 -8.73 -15.35
N LYS A 285 8.73 -9.03 -16.66
CA LYS A 285 9.67 -8.41 -17.62
C LYS A 285 9.40 -6.93 -17.92
N TYR A 286 8.25 -6.38 -17.50
CA TYR A 286 7.90 -4.96 -17.74
C TYR A 286 7.88 -4.12 -16.46
N ILE A 287 8.06 -4.73 -15.30
CA ILE A 287 7.95 -4.01 -14.03
C ILE A 287 9.26 -4.11 -13.24
N LEU A 288 9.57 -3.06 -12.50
CA LEU A 288 10.69 -3.03 -11.58
C LEU A 288 10.27 -2.31 -10.31
N THR A 289 10.25 -3.02 -9.17
CA THR A 289 10.07 -2.34 -7.89
C THR A 289 11.38 -1.69 -7.47
N THR A 290 11.35 -0.38 -7.24
CA THR A 290 12.51 0.43 -6.88
C THR A 290 12.48 0.93 -5.44
N GLY A 291 11.34 0.88 -4.75
CA GLY A 291 11.24 1.34 -3.38
C GLY A 291 9.89 1.09 -2.73
N GLY A 292 9.62 1.77 -1.62
CA GLY A 292 8.42 1.62 -0.80
C GLY A 292 8.70 0.96 0.56
N GLY A 293 7.70 0.38 1.20
CA GLY A 293 7.87 -0.21 2.53
C GLY A 293 6.59 -0.77 3.14
N TYR A 294 6.75 -1.45 4.27
CA TYR A 294 5.65 -1.92 5.11
C TYR A 294 5.48 -0.96 6.30
N PHE A 295 4.24 -0.56 6.51
CA PHE A 295 3.84 0.38 7.56
C PHE A 295 2.60 -0.13 8.28
N PHE A 296 2.32 0.41 9.45
CA PHE A 296 1.12 0.13 10.21
C PHE A 296 0.34 1.42 10.46
N VAL A 297 -0.87 1.52 9.92
CA VAL A 297 -1.82 2.61 10.19
C VAL A 297 -2.45 2.34 11.55
N PRO A 298 -2.20 3.18 12.58
CA PRO A 298 -2.83 3.02 13.88
C PRO A 298 -4.35 3.22 13.81
N PRO A 299 -5.11 2.77 14.82
CA PRO A 299 -6.54 3.06 14.90
C PRO A 299 -6.80 4.58 14.97
N PRO A 300 -8.03 5.03 14.64
CA PRO A 300 -8.40 6.43 14.72
C PRO A 300 -8.15 7.07 16.09
N GLY A 301 -7.85 8.37 16.09
CA GLY A 301 -7.52 9.12 17.30
C GLY A 301 -6.03 9.04 17.67
N ASP A 302 -5.73 9.43 18.91
CA ASP A 302 -4.35 9.60 19.40
C ASP A 302 -4.01 8.68 20.60
N ALA A 303 -4.98 7.89 21.07
CA ALA A 303 -4.82 7.03 22.26
C ALA A 303 -3.72 5.96 22.09
N TRP A 304 -3.46 5.54 20.85
CA TRP A 304 -2.36 4.63 20.53
C TRP A 304 -0.99 5.22 20.88
N ILE A 305 -0.82 6.55 20.80
CA ILE A 305 0.45 7.20 21.18
C ILE A 305 0.68 7.00 22.67
N ASP A 306 -0.32 7.26 23.51
CA ASP A 306 -0.18 7.06 24.95
C ASP A 306 0.04 5.60 25.30
N ALA A 307 -0.67 4.68 24.63
CA ALA A 307 -0.51 3.24 24.83
C ALA A 307 0.89 2.74 24.48
N LEU A 308 1.55 3.30 23.46
CA LEU A 308 2.94 2.96 23.12
C LEU A 308 3.91 3.27 24.26
N PHE A 309 3.71 4.38 24.97
CA PHE A 309 4.63 4.85 26.01
C PHE A 309 4.13 4.64 27.44
N ALA A 310 2.97 4.00 27.62
CA ALA A 310 2.49 3.59 28.94
C ALA A 310 3.48 2.58 29.51
N GLN A 311 3.99 2.81 30.73
CA GLN A 311 4.83 1.80 31.39
C GLN A 311 4.01 0.54 31.58
N ALA A 312 4.59 -0.63 31.24
CA ALA A 312 4.08 -1.91 31.69
C ALA A 312 3.95 -1.83 33.22
N THR A 313 2.72 -1.75 33.71
CA THR A 313 2.46 -1.89 35.14
C THR A 313 2.79 -3.33 35.46
N GLY A 314 3.99 -3.54 35.99
CA GLY A 314 4.46 -4.85 36.40
C GLY A 314 3.52 -5.38 37.47
N ASN A 315 2.78 -6.44 37.17
CA ASN A 315 2.30 -7.33 38.22
C ASN A 315 3.48 -8.21 38.63
N ALA A 316 3.99 -7.91 39.82
CA ALA A 316 4.77 -8.83 40.64
C ALA A 316 3.97 -10.09 40.99
#